data_AF-A0A2V7FS28-F1
#
_entry.id   AF-A0A2V7FS28-F1
#
_cell.length_a   1.000
_cell.length_b   1.000
_cell.length_c   1.000
_cell.angle_alpha   90.00
_cell.angle_beta   90.00
_cell.angle_gamma   90.00
#
_symmetry.space_group_name_H-M   'P 1'
#
loop_
_entity.id
_entity.type
_entity.pdbx_description
1 polymer ?
#
loop_
_entity_poly.entity_id
_entity_poly.type
_entity_poly.pdbx_seq_one_letter_code
_entity_poly.pdbx_strand_id
1 'polypeptide(L)'
;MRVHVALTPADASGLALAGWAAIAVDVLRATTTVVAACAAGCVRIIPVSDSGAARERAALFTAGEVLMAGERGGEPIPGFHLGNSPLEFTPERVRGRTILLTTTNGTAAMLGAGSAGAGAVAALTNVSAVAGWALAQGRDLAVLCSGDDGSFSLEDAVCAGLLVSDVASASHAELSDAAVAAVGLGRYYATRIGDLRHASRWARRLARKGHSADVDACLRRDVTDMVPVVEADAIVPGLAASAPPGTEGPRQTASCDVIGAVRAPTPPAQFPEGSPPTAGPQPRDVLRLAVRPGARFGRGAKPPGDPSR
;
A
#
# COMPACT_ATOMS: atom_id res chain seq x y z
N MET A 1 -4.00 -22.76 1.88
CA MET A 1 -4.51 -21.39 1.59
C MET A 1 -3.56 -20.77 0.58
N ARG A 2 -4.05 -20.21 -0.52
CA ARG A 2 -3.23 -19.43 -1.46
C ARG A 2 -3.13 -18.00 -0.96
N VAL A 3 -1.95 -17.39 -1.08
CA VAL A 3 -1.71 -16.01 -0.67
C VAL A 3 -1.07 -15.24 -1.80
N HIS A 4 -1.73 -14.17 -2.20
CA HIS A 4 -1.26 -13.25 -3.24
C HIS A 4 -1.08 -11.85 -2.65
N VAL A 5 -0.04 -11.14 -3.09
CA VAL A 5 0.14 -9.71 -2.82
C VAL A 5 0.17 -8.98 -4.15
N ALA A 6 -0.78 -8.08 -4.36
CA ALA A 6 -0.72 -7.09 -5.42
C ALA A 6 0.10 -5.91 -4.90
N LEU A 7 1.32 -5.74 -5.42
CA LEU A 7 2.25 -4.71 -4.94
C LEU A 7 1.93 -3.32 -5.50
N THR A 8 1.16 -3.27 -6.59
CA THR A 8 0.66 -2.05 -7.23
C THR A 8 -0.83 -2.20 -7.58
N PRO A 9 -1.55 -1.09 -7.83
CA PRO A 9 -2.92 -1.14 -8.34
C PRO A 9 -3.05 -1.90 -9.67
N ALA A 10 -2.01 -1.88 -10.51
CA ALA A 10 -2.01 -2.61 -11.77
C ALA A 10 -1.99 -4.13 -11.54
N ASP A 11 -1.26 -4.61 -10.53
CA ASP A 11 -1.23 -6.03 -10.15
C ASP A 11 -2.58 -6.49 -9.57
N ALA A 12 -3.30 -5.59 -8.92
CA ALA A 12 -4.65 -5.85 -8.42
C ALA A 12 -5.69 -5.90 -9.55
N SER A 13 -5.43 -5.22 -10.66
CA SER A 13 -6.35 -5.13 -11.79
C SER A 13 -6.51 -6.49 -12.45
N GLY A 14 -7.75 -7.01 -12.47
CA GLY A 14 -8.07 -8.31 -13.06
C GLY A 14 -7.98 -9.50 -12.11
N LEU A 15 -7.65 -9.29 -10.83
CA LEU A 15 -7.80 -10.33 -9.83
C LEU A 15 -9.28 -10.65 -9.61
N ALA A 16 -9.65 -11.92 -9.80
CA ALA A 16 -10.97 -12.43 -9.40
C ALA A 16 -10.95 -12.74 -7.90
N LEU A 17 -11.39 -11.78 -7.09
CA LEU A 17 -11.36 -11.86 -5.62
C LEU A 17 -12.56 -12.61 -5.01
N ALA A 18 -13.51 -13.07 -5.82
CA ALA A 18 -14.65 -13.83 -5.33
C ALA A 18 -14.18 -15.11 -4.59
N GLY A 19 -14.59 -15.26 -3.33
CA GLY A 19 -14.19 -16.37 -2.47
C GLY A 19 -12.84 -16.18 -1.77
N TRP A 20 -12.15 -15.06 -1.98
CA TRP A 20 -10.96 -14.68 -1.24
C TRP A 20 -11.33 -13.81 -0.03
N ALA A 21 -10.40 -13.68 0.91
CA ALA A 21 -10.30 -12.57 1.83
C ALA A 21 -9.37 -11.52 1.20
N ALA A 22 -9.79 -10.27 1.14
CA ALA A 22 -9.01 -9.19 0.53
C ALA A 22 -8.69 -8.10 1.55
N ILE A 23 -7.41 -7.74 1.65
CA ILE A 23 -6.92 -6.75 2.62
C ILE A 23 -6.39 -5.53 1.88
N ALA A 24 -7.00 -4.37 2.09
CA ALA A 24 -6.49 -3.11 1.56
C ALA A 24 -5.35 -2.56 2.44
N VAL A 25 -4.27 -2.09 1.82
CA VAL A 25 -3.10 -1.48 2.50
C VAL A 25 -2.72 -0.16 1.82
N ASP A 26 -2.66 0.92 2.62
CA ASP A 26 -2.14 2.26 2.28
C ASP A 26 -1.62 2.86 3.59
N VAL A 27 -0.41 2.46 3.98
CA VAL A 27 0.14 2.76 5.32
C VAL A 27 0.27 4.26 5.54
N LEU A 28 0.67 4.99 4.50
CA LEU A 28 0.90 6.43 4.52
C LEU A 28 -0.07 7.11 3.55
N ARG A 29 -1.32 7.42 3.93
CA ARG A 29 -1.88 7.37 5.29
C ARG A 29 -3.24 6.69 5.35
N ALA A 30 -3.84 6.35 4.20
CA ALA A 30 -5.29 6.16 4.13
C ALA A 30 -5.79 5.03 5.03
N THR A 31 -5.13 3.86 5.02
CA THR A 31 -5.58 2.75 5.87
C THR A 31 -5.25 2.97 7.34
N THR A 32 -4.12 3.61 7.67
CA THR A 32 -3.83 4.02 9.05
C THR A 32 -4.90 4.98 9.58
N THR A 33 -5.34 5.94 8.75
CA THR A 33 -6.42 6.88 9.08
C THR A 33 -7.74 6.15 9.33
N VAL A 34 -8.09 5.19 8.49
CA VAL A 34 -9.29 4.36 8.66
C VAL A 34 -9.25 3.58 9.98
N VAL A 35 -8.11 2.96 10.29
CA VAL A 35 -7.91 2.24 11.56
C VAL A 35 -8.07 3.17 12.75
N ALA A 36 -7.44 4.36 12.71
CA ALA A 36 -7.56 5.36 13.77
C ALA A 36 -9.01 5.83 13.97
N ALA A 37 -9.73 6.10 12.89
CA ALA A 37 -11.12 6.51 12.91
C ALA A 37 -12.05 5.44 13.53
N CYS A 38 -11.89 4.18 13.13
CA CYS A 38 -12.64 3.07 13.70
C CYS A 38 -12.32 2.88 15.19
N ALA A 39 -11.03 2.92 15.56
CA ALA A 39 -10.59 2.81 16.95
C ALA A 39 -11.12 3.98 17.83
N ALA A 40 -11.30 5.16 17.24
CA ALA A 40 -11.89 6.32 17.91
C ALA A 40 -13.43 6.27 17.99
N GLY A 41 -14.07 5.26 17.41
CA GLY A 41 -15.50 4.99 17.55
C GLY A 41 -16.38 5.67 16.51
N CYS A 42 -15.88 5.93 15.30
CA CYS A 42 -16.75 6.31 14.19
C CYS A 42 -17.78 5.18 13.91
N VAL A 43 -18.96 5.53 13.40
CA VAL A 43 -20.00 4.55 13.07
C VAL A 43 -19.58 3.70 11.88
N ARG A 44 -19.13 4.38 10.82
CA ARG A 44 -18.65 3.77 9.58
C ARG A 44 -17.91 4.80 8.75
N ILE A 45 -17.11 4.33 7.81
CA ILE A 45 -16.41 5.14 6.82
C ILE A 45 -16.91 4.73 5.44
N ILE A 46 -17.25 5.69 4.60
CA ILE A 46 -17.71 5.46 3.24
C ILE A 46 -16.62 6.02 2.31
N PRO A 47 -15.82 5.14 1.67
CA PRO A 47 -14.87 5.56 0.66
C PRO A 47 -15.62 6.17 -0.54
N VAL A 48 -15.20 7.34 -1.01
CA VAL A 48 -15.78 8.01 -2.18
C VAL A 48 -14.70 8.38 -3.19
N SER A 49 -15.04 8.34 -4.48
CA SER A 49 -14.11 8.53 -5.60
C SER A 49 -13.37 9.86 -5.51
N ASP A 50 -14.10 10.93 -5.20
CA ASP A 50 -13.56 12.27 -5.23
C ASP A 50 -14.29 13.26 -4.33
N SER A 51 -13.77 14.49 -4.30
CA SER A 51 -14.30 15.55 -3.46
C SER A 51 -15.69 16.04 -3.89
N GLY A 52 -16.06 15.88 -5.16
CA GLY A 52 -17.42 16.16 -5.66
C GLY A 52 -18.38 15.12 -5.11
N ALA A 53 -18.06 13.83 -5.31
CA ALA A 53 -18.83 12.72 -4.76
C ALA A 53 -18.99 12.79 -3.24
N ALA A 54 -17.94 13.21 -2.50
CA ALA A 54 -18.02 13.44 -1.07
C ALA A 54 -19.05 14.53 -0.70
N ARG A 55 -19.07 15.65 -1.41
CA ARG A 55 -19.99 16.77 -1.16
C ARG A 55 -21.44 16.40 -1.51
N GLU A 56 -21.64 15.75 -2.65
CA GLU A 56 -22.95 15.23 -3.07
C GLU A 56 -23.49 14.23 -2.06
N ARG A 57 -22.65 13.29 -1.62
CA ARG A 57 -23.03 12.30 -0.62
C ARG A 57 -23.31 12.93 0.74
N ALA A 58 -22.54 13.94 1.16
CA ALA A 58 -22.76 14.66 2.41
C ALA A 58 -24.12 15.37 2.46
N ALA A 59 -24.61 15.88 1.32
CA ALA A 59 -25.90 16.55 1.22
C ALA A 59 -27.11 15.62 1.50
N LEU A 60 -26.89 14.30 1.52
CA LEU A 60 -27.91 13.30 1.82
C LEU A 60 -28.03 12.97 3.33
N PHE A 61 -27.17 13.55 4.18
CA PHE A 61 -27.15 13.32 5.62
C PHE A 61 -27.66 14.53 6.39
N THR A 62 -28.15 14.32 7.61
CA THR A 62 -28.44 15.44 8.51
C THR A 62 -27.15 16.12 8.94
N ALA A 63 -27.18 17.43 9.09
CA ALA A 63 -26.02 18.19 9.56
C ALA A 63 -25.49 17.63 10.89
N GLY A 64 -24.18 17.35 10.94
CA GLY A 64 -23.49 16.82 12.13
C GLY A 64 -23.43 15.30 12.23
N GLU A 65 -24.18 14.55 11.41
CA GLU A 65 -24.10 13.07 11.35
C GLU A 65 -22.90 12.58 10.56
N VAL A 66 -22.41 13.41 9.63
CA VAL A 66 -21.37 13.05 8.67
C VAL A 66 -20.21 14.04 8.67
N LEU A 67 -18.99 13.52 8.55
CA LEU A 67 -17.78 14.30 8.34
C LEU A 67 -17.16 13.95 6.99
N MET A 68 -16.86 14.96 6.20
CA MET A 68 -15.99 14.81 5.03
C MET A 68 -14.52 14.85 5.45
N ALA A 69 -13.76 13.84 5.06
CA ALA A 69 -12.35 13.68 5.34
C ALA A 69 -11.58 13.30 4.07
N GLY A 70 -10.32 13.70 3.97
CA GLY A 70 -9.51 13.30 2.82
C GLY A 70 -8.37 14.21 2.48
N GLU A 71 -7.64 13.81 1.44
CA GLU A 71 -6.48 14.54 0.94
C GLU A 71 -6.37 14.49 -0.58
N ARG A 72 -5.59 15.41 -1.13
CA ARG A 72 -5.06 15.33 -2.49
C ARG A 72 -3.58 15.66 -2.49
N GLY A 73 -2.76 14.71 -2.97
CA GLY A 73 -1.32 14.87 -3.06
C GLY A 73 -0.65 15.11 -1.70
N GLY A 74 -1.25 14.63 -0.62
CA GLY A 74 -0.80 14.79 0.76
C GLY A 74 -1.44 15.95 1.53
N GLU A 75 -2.19 16.84 0.87
CA GLU A 75 -2.78 18.02 1.53
C GLU A 75 -4.27 17.83 1.84
N PRO A 76 -4.78 18.40 2.94
CA PRO A 76 -6.22 18.44 3.22
C PRO A 76 -7.01 19.11 2.07
N ILE A 77 -8.23 18.62 1.82
CA ILE A 77 -9.11 19.19 0.79
C ILE A 77 -9.83 20.43 1.35
N PRO A 78 -9.80 21.58 0.66
CA PRO A 78 -10.53 22.77 1.11
C PRO A 78 -12.03 22.53 1.30
N GLY A 79 -12.54 22.96 2.46
CA GLY A 79 -13.93 22.80 2.87
C GLY A 79 -14.26 21.43 3.48
N PHE A 80 -13.29 20.54 3.63
CA PHE A 80 -13.47 19.30 4.39
C PHE A 80 -13.29 19.54 5.88
N HIS A 81 -13.86 18.65 6.69
CA HIS A 81 -13.82 18.74 8.15
C HIS A 81 -12.50 18.20 8.72
N LEU A 82 -11.93 17.20 8.04
CA LEU A 82 -10.70 16.49 8.42
C LEU A 82 -9.79 16.32 7.20
N GLY A 83 -8.47 16.28 7.43
CA GLY A 83 -7.52 15.81 6.44
C GLY A 83 -7.47 14.27 6.36
N ASN A 84 -6.30 13.76 5.97
CA ASN A 84 -5.98 12.32 6.00
C ASN A 84 -4.84 12.03 7.01
N SER A 85 -4.71 12.86 8.05
CA SER A 85 -3.81 12.57 9.16
C SER A 85 -4.52 11.63 10.14
N PRO A 86 -3.94 10.48 10.53
CA PRO A 86 -4.55 9.62 11.54
C PRO A 86 -4.67 10.30 12.92
N LEU A 87 -3.85 11.32 13.19
CA LEU A 87 -3.86 12.07 14.45
C LEU A 87 -5.08 12.99 14.58
N GLU A 88 -5.75 13.30 13.48
CA GLU A 88 -6.96 14.13 13.46
C GLU A 88 -8.21 13.38 13.93
N PHE A 89 -8.18 12.04 13.94
CA PHE A 89 -9.35 11.19 14.19
C PHE A 89 -9.41 10.80 15.67
N THR A 90 -9.67 11.80 16.52
CA THR A 90 -9.83 11.58 17.96
C THR A 90 -11.29 11.25 18.30
N PRO A 91 -11.56 10.60 19.44
CA PRO A 91 -12.93 10.25 19.80
C PRO A 91 -13.87 11.46 19.91
N GLU A 92 -13.38 12.62 20.35
CA GLU A 92 -14.16 13.87 20.44
C GLU A 92 -14.63 14.34 19.04
N ARG A 93 -13.81 14.08 18.02
CA ARG A 93 -14.07 14.50 16.65
C ARG A 93 -14.86 13.47 15.87
N VAL A 94 -14.76 12.17 16.14
CA VAL A 94 -15.35 11.15 15.23
C VAL A 94 -16.32 10.17 15.88
N ARG A 95 -16.39 10.08 17.22
CA ARG A 95 -17.26 9.11 17.89
C ARG A 95 -18.72 9.31 17.48
N GLY A 96 -19.38 8.23 17.08
CA GLY A 96 -20.80 8.26 16.70
C GLY A 96 -21.09 8.95 15.35
N ARG A 97 -20.05 9.32 14.59
CA ARG A 97 -20.21 9.98 13.27
C ARG A 97 -19.88 9.03 12.12
N THR A 98 -20.54 9.25 10.98
CA THR A 98 -20.14 8.65 9.69
C THR A 98 -19.05 9.50 9.05
N ILE A 99 -18.07 8.88 8.39
CA ILE A 99 -17.00 9.61 7.69
C ILE A 99 -17.09 9.32 6.19
N LEU A 100 -17.13 10.36 5.35
CA LEU A 100 -16.93 10.23 3.91
C LEU A 100 -15.46 10.47 3.62
N LEU A 101 -14.76 9.45 3.13
CA LEU A 101 -13.31 9.49 2.94
C LEU A 101 -12.93 9.43 1.47
N THR A 102 -12.15 10.40 0.99
CA THR A 102 -11.52 10.31 -0.33
C THR A 102 -10.03 10.58 -0.25
N THR A 103 -9.24 9.80 -0.98
CA THR A 103 -7.78 9.88 -1.00
C THR A 103 -7.30 9.71 -2.44
N THR A 104 -6.03 10.01 -2.70
CA THR A 104 -5.44 9.84 -4.03
C THR A 104 -5.32 8.37 -4.42
N ASN A 105 -4.95 7.47 -3.50
CA ASN A 105 -4.67 6.06 -3.81
C ASN A 105 -5.58 5.08 -3.05
N GLY A 106 -5.62 5.16 -1.71
CA GLY A 106 -6.22 4.14 -0.85
C GLY A 106 -7.70 3.83 -1.07
N THR A 107 -8.50 4.79 -1.57
CA THR A 107 -9.92 4.55 -1.86
C THR A 107 -10.11 3.39 -2.85
N ALA A 108 -9.28 3.29 -3.88
CA ALA A 108 -9.40 2.23 -4.89
C ALA A 108 -9.11 0.83 -4.31
N ALA A 109 -8.07 0.71 -3.47
CA ALA A 109 -7.74 -0.56 -2.82
C ALA A 109 -8.84 -1.00 -1.84
N MET A 110 -9.40 -0.07 -1.07
CA MET A 110 -10.50 -0.35 -0.15
C MET A 110 -11.76 -0.82 -0.88
N LEU A 111 -12.15 -0.15 -1.98
CA LEU A 111 -13.26 -0.59 -2.82
C LEU A 111 -12.97 -1.95 -3.47
N GLY A 112 -11.74 -2.18 -3.94
CA GLY A 112 -11.30 -3.46 -4.48
C GLY A 112 -11.43 -4.59 -3.46
N ALA A 113 -11.05 -4.36 -2.20
CA ALA A 113 -11.18 -5.33 -1.12
C ALA A 113 -12.65 -5.70 -0.84
N GLY A 114 -13.58 -4.75 -0.96
CA GLY A 114 -15.02 -5.00 -0.81
C GLY A 114 -15.59 -6.01 -1.82
N SER A 115 -15.00 -6.10 -3.02
CA SER A 115 -15.45 -7.03 -4.07
C SER A 115 -15.26 -8.52 -3.73
N ALA A 116 -14.43 -8.84 -2.73
CA ALA A 116 -14.15 -10.21 -2.30
C ALA A 116 -15.29 -10.84 -1.47
N GLY A 117 -16.20 -10.03 -0.94
CA GLY A 117 -17.21 -10.45 0.04
C GLY A 117 -16.65 -10.82 1.42
N ALA A 118 -15.33 -10.66 1.62
CA ALA A 118 -14.63 -10.68 2.90
C ALA A 118 -13.45 -9.70 2.81
N GLY A 119 -13.74 -8.41 2.98
CA GLY A 119 -12.74 -7.35 2.90
C GLY A 119 -12.34 -6.81 4.27
N ALA A 120 -11.08 -6.44 4.46
CA ALA A 120 -10.63 -5.68 5.64
C ALA A 120 -9.53 -4.67 5.29
N VAL A 121 -9.21 -3.81 6.25
CA VAL A 121 -8.22 -2.76 6.11
C VAL A 121 -7.06 -2.99 7.07
N ALA A 122 -5.84 -3.04 6.54
CA ALA A 122 -4.63 -3.16 7.34
C ALA A 122 -3.72 -1.93 7.21
N ALA A 123 -3.08 -1.62 8.31
CA ALA A 123 -1.94 -0.73 8.45
C ALA A 123 -0.92 -1.40 9.39
N LEU A 124 0.27 -0.81 9.52
CA LEU A 124 1.25 -1.30 10.49
C LEU A 124 0.67 -1.29 11.92
N THR A 125 -0.22 -0.34 12.22
CA THR A 125 -0.83 -0.14 13.53
C THR A 125 -1.73 -1.27 14.00
N ASN A 126 -2.22 -2.13 13.10
CA ASN A 126 -3.13 -3.25 13.42
C ASN A 126 -2.78 -4.55 12.67
N VAL A 127 -1.55 -4.68 12.14
CA VAL A 127 -1.18 -5.72 11.17
C VAL A 127 -1.40 -7.14 11.71
N SER A 128 -1.06 -7.39 12.97
CA SER A 128 -1.22 -8.71 13.60
C SER A 128 -2.70 -9.06 13.80
N ALA A 129 -3.53 -8.09 14.18
CA ALA A 129 -4.97 -8.27 14.35
C ALA A 129 -5.66 -8.63 13.02
N VAL A 130 -5.24 -7.97 11.93
CA VAL A 130 -5.77 -8.27 10.59
C VAL A 130 -5.29 -9.63 10.08
N ALA A 131 -4.05 -10.04 10.38
CA ALA A 131 -3.57 -11.40 10.08
C ALA A 131 -4.44 -12.46 10.77
N GLY A 132 -4.75 -12.28 12.05
CA GLY A 132 -5.68 -13.15 12.78
C GLY A 132 -7.09 -13.18 12.18
N TRP A 133 -7.62 -12.01 11.80
CA TRP A 133 -8.90 -11.92 11.10
C TRP A 133 -8.89 -12.66 9.75
N ALA A 134 -7.81 -12.55 8.97
CA ALA A 134 -7.67 -13.19 7.67
C ALA A 134 -7.65 -14.73 7.79
N LEU A 135 -6.92 -15.26 8.78
CA LEU A 135 -6.90 -16.68 9.09
C LEU A 135 -8.29 -17.20 9.45
N ALA A 136 -9.03 -16.44 10.28
CA ALA A 136 -10.38 -16.80 10.71
C ALA A 136 -11.40 -16.86 9.56
N GLN A 137 -11.12 -16.21 8.42
CA GLN A 137 -12.01 -16.31 7.24
C GLN A 137 -11.97 -17.70 6.60
N GLY A 138 -10.88 -18.46 6.77
CA GLY A 138 -10.72 -19.77 6.12
C GLY A 138 -10.71 -19.70 4.59
N ARG A 139 -10.34 -18.56 4.00
CA ARG A 139 -10.32 -18.27 2.56
C ARG A 139 -8.90 -18.09 2.05
N ASP A 140 -8.73 -18.13 0.73
CA ASP A 140 -7.51 -17.62 0.10
C ASP A 140 -7.35 -16.12 0.37
N LEU A 141 -6.11 -15.62 0.43
CA LEU A 141 -5.80 -14.26 0.88
C LEU A 141 -5.19 -13.43 -0.23
N ALA A 142 -5.75 -12.25 -0.50
CA ALA A 142 -5.18 -11.24 -1.37
C ALA A 142 -4.87 -9.98 -0.55
N VAL A 143 -3.64 -9.49 -0.59
CA VAL A 143 -3.27 -8.19 -0.02
C VAL A 143 -3.12 -7.20 -1.16
N LEU A 144 -3.86 -6.09 -1.11
CA LEU A 144 -3.95 -5.07 -2.14
C LEU A 144 -3.22 -3.81 -1.67
N CYS A 145 -1.95 -3.67 -2.07
CA CYS A 145 -1.20 -2.45 -1.82
C CYS A 145 -1.68 -1.33 -2.73
N SER A 146 -1.94 -0.16 -2.14
CA SER A 146 -2.48 1.00 -2.87
C SER A 146 -1.42 1.70 -3.72
N GLY A 147 -0.15 1.62 -3.31
CA GLY A 147 0.95 2.21 -4.06
C GLY A 147 1.02 3.74 -3.95
N ASP A 148 1.94 4.33 -4.72
CA ASP A 148 2.14 5.78 -4.85
C ASP A 148 2.05 6.16 -6.33
N ASP A 149 0.90 6.72 -6.74
CA ASP A 149 0.66 7.17 -8.13
C ASP A 149 0.86 6.02 -9.14
N GLY A 150 0.23 4.89 -8.85
CA GLY A 150 0.32 3.64 -9.63
C GLY A 150 1.62 2.85 -9.46
N SER A 151 2.60 3.39 -8.73
CA SER A 151 3.90 2.76 -8.50
C SER A 151 3.94 1.99 -7.18
N PHE A 152 4.96 1.13 -7.05
CA PHE A 152 5.27 0.40 -5.81
C PHE A 152 5.45 1.34 -4.60
N SER A 153 4.82 0.99 -3.48
CA SER A 153 4.98 1.65 -2.17
C SER A 153 5.73 0.72 -1.22
N LEU A 154 6.85 1.21 -0.66
CA LEU A 154 7.73 0.41 0.19
C LEU A 154 7.06 0.07 1.52
N GLU A 155 6.45 1.06 2.15
CA GLU A 155 5.72 0.92 3.41
C GLU A 155 4.52 -0.05 3.28
N ASP A 156 3.80 0.00 2.15
CA ASP A 156 2.67 -0.91 1.90
C ASP A 156 3.18 -2.34 1.74
N ALA A 157 4.24 -2.54 0.96
CA ALA A 157 4.85 -3.85 0.77
C ALA A 157 5.44 -4.43 2.07
N VAL A 158 6.00 -3.60 2.94
CA VAL A 158 6.45 -4.03 4.27
C VAL A 158 5.27 -4.44 5.15
N CYS A 159 4.20 -3.65 5.17
CA CYS A 159 2.99 -4.01 5.92
C CYS A 159 2.36 -5.32 5.42
N ALA A 160 2.23 -5.47 4.09
CA ALA A 160 1.78 -6.70 3.46
C ALA A 160 2.70 -7.88 3.82
N GLY A 161 4.02 -7.67 3.80
CA GLY A 161 5.00 -8.69 4.15
C GLY A 161 4.91 -9.18 5.59
N LEU A 162 4.66 -8.27 6.54
CA LEU A 162 4.43 -8.62 7.94
C LEU A 162 3.13 -9.42 8.10
N LEU A 163 2.03 -8.95 7.50
CA LEU A 163 0.73 -9.65 7.53
C LEU A 163 0.85 -11.06 6.96
N VAL A 164 1.46 -11.20 5.78
CA VAL A 164 1.63 -12.51 5.12
C VAL A 164 2.58 -13.41 5.92
N SER A 165 3.61 -12.86 6.56
CA SER A 165 4.49 -13.64 7.44
C SER A 165 3.73 -14.25 8.60
N ASP A 166 2.85 -13.49 9.23
CA ASP A 166 2.04 -13.97 10.35
C ASP A 166 1.04 -15.05 9.88
N VAL A 167 0.36 -14.82 8.76
CA VAL A 167 -0.56 -15.82 8.14
C VAL A 167 0.17 -17.11 7.76
N ALA A 168 1.34 -17.01 7.12
CA ALA A 168 2.13 -18.16 6.69
C ALA A 168 2.75 -18.93 7.86
N SER A 169 2.98 -18.27 9.00
CA SER A 169 3.46 -18.93 10.22
C SER A 169 2.40 -19.79 10.91
N ALA A 170 1.12 -19.44 10.73
CA ALA A 170 -0.02 -20.09 11.38
C ALA A 170 -0.81 -21.03 10.44
N SER A 171 -0.39 -21.17 9.18
CA SER A 171 -1.10 -21.98 8.19
C SER A 171 -0.17 -22.59 7.14
N HIS A 172 -0.65 -23.62 6.43
CA HIS A 172 0.00 -24.09 5.22
C HIS A 172 -0.39 -23.19 4.04
N ALA A 173 0.40 -22.13 3.84
CA ALA A 173 0.17 -21.11 2.84
C ALA A 173 1.05 -21.33 1.58
N GLU A 174 0.43 -21.26 0.40
CA GLU A 174 1.13 -21.21 -0.89
C GLU A 174 1.25 -19.76 -1.32
N LEU A 175 2.48 -19.23 -1.36
CA LEU A 175 2.75 -17.82 -1.61
C LEU A 175 3.04 -17.59 -3.10
N SER A 176 2.44 -16.54 -3.69
CA SER A 176 2.90 -16.03 -4.99
C SER A 176 4.29 -15.40 -4.89
N ASP A 177 5.00 -15.22 -6.01
CA ASP A 177 6.31 -14.56 -6.03
C ASP A 177 6.28 -13.15 -5.40
N ALA A 178 5.22 -12.40 -5.67
CA ALA A 178 5.01 -11.09 -5.06
C ALA A 178 4.81 -11.18 -3.54
N ALA A 179 4.12 -12.21 -3.06
CA ALA A 179 3.97 -12.47 -1.63
C ALA A 179 5.31 -12.88 -0.98
N VAL A 180 6.13 -13.70 -1.65
CA VAL A 180 7.49 -14.04 -1.19
C VAL A 180 8.37 -12.80 -1.10
N ALA A 181 8.34 -11.92 -2.10
CA ALA A 181 9.06 -10.66 -2.10
C ALA A 181 8.62 -9.74 -0.96
N ALA A 182 7.30 -9.60 -0.75
CA ALA A 182 6.74 -8.83 0.35
C ALA A 182 7.20 -9.39 1.71
N VAL A 183 7.14 -10.71 1.93
CA VAL A 183 7.63 -11.36 3.15
C VAL A 183 9.11 -11.05 3.39
N GLY A 184 9.94 -11.06 2.34
CA GLY A 184 11.35 -10.65 2.43
C GLY A 184 11.52 -9.23 2.98
N LEU A 185 10.76 -8.27 2.43
CA LEU A 185 10.74 -6.88 2.89
C LEU A 185 10.21 -6.76 4.33
N GLY A 186 9.10 -7.43 4.64
CA GLY A 186 8.51 -7.46 5.97
C GLY A 186 9.50 -7.95 7.02
N ARG A 187 10.19 -9.07 6.76
CA ARG A 187 11.24 -9.62 7.64
C ARG A 187 12.42 -8.66 7.78
N TYR A 188 12.87 -8.06 6.69
CA TYR A 188 13.98 -7.11 6.72
C TYR A 188 13.68 -5.86 7.57
N TYR A 189 12.44 -5.36 7.50
CA TYR A 189 11.98 -4.18 8.23
C TYR A 189 11.34 -4.48 9.59
N ALA A 190 11.11 -5.74 9.97
CA ALA A 190 10.38 -6.12 11.18
C ALA A 190 10.92 -5.48 12.47
N THR A 191 12.25 -5.31 12.56
CA THR A 191 12.94 -4.64 13.68
C THR A 191 13.43 -3.22 13.34
N ARG A 192 13.05 -2.72 12.17
CA ARG A 192 13.57 -1.47 11.55
C ARG A 192 12.46 -0.60 10.96
N ILE A 193 11.22 -0.74 11.44
CA ILE A 193 10.08 -0.04 10.85
C ILE A 193 10.29 1.48 10.81
N GLY A 194 10.95 2.05 11.84
CA GLY A 194 11.32 3.47 11.88
C GLY A 194 12.20 3.93 10.71
N ASP A 195 13.02 3.05 10.13
CA ASP A 195 13.91 3.39 9.00
C ASP A 195 13.11 3.73 7.73
N LEU A 196 11.85 3.27 7.63
CA LEU A 196 10.95 3.60 6.52
C LEU A 196 10.72 5.11 6.40
N ARG A 197 10.82 5.87 7.49
CA ARG A 197 10.78 7.35 7.48
C ARG A 197 11.75 7.95 6.46
N HIS A 198 12.91 7.31 6.31
CA HIS A 198 13.99 7.78 5.44
C HIS A 198 14.07 6.98 4.14
N ALA A 199 13.75 5.69 4.17
CA ALA A 199 13.81 4.83 2.99
C ALA A 199 12.65 5.09 2.02
N SER A 200 11.42 5.24 2.53
CA SER A 200 10.24 5.48 1.68
C SER A 200 10.32 6.85 0.99
N ARG A 201 10.06 6.85 -0.32
CA ARG A 201 9.94 8.08 -1.12
C ARG A 201 8.79 8.94 -0.59
N TRP A 202 7.65 8.33 -0.33
CA TRP A 202 6.43 9.01 0.07
C TRP A 202 6.52 9.52 1.51
N ALA A 203 7.08 8.73 2.44
CA ALA A 203 7.37 9.19 3.80
C ALA A 203 8.23 10.47 3.82
N ARG A 204 9.32 10.49 3.03
CA ARG A 204 10.16 11.69 2.88
C ARG A 204 9.39 12.87 2.27
N ARG A 205 8.44 12.62 1.36
CA ARG A 205 7.63 13.68 0.74
C ARG A 205 6.64 14.28 1.75
N LEU A 206 5.95 13.44 2.52
CA LEU A 206 5.06 13.88 3.60
C LEU A 206 5.81 14.67 4.67
N ALA A 207 6.99 14.20 5.09
CA ALA A 207 7.83 14.91 6.06
C ALA A 207 8.21 16.32 5.57
N ARG A 208 8.60 16.45 4.29
CA ARG A 208 8.90 17.77 3.68
C ARG A 208 7.70 18.72 3.60
N LYS A 209 6.48 18.17 3.60
CA LYS A 209 5.22 18.94 3.64
C LYS A 209 4.80 19.34 5.06
N GLY A 210 5.58 18.97 6.08
CA GLY A 210 5.26 19.25 7.49
C GLY A 210 4.46 18.15 8.18
N HIS A 211 4.19 17.02 7.52
CA HIS A 211 3.44 15.90 8.08
C HIS A 211 4.33 14.83 8.74
N SER A 212 5.45 15.25 9.36
CA SER A 212 6.40 14.31 10.00
C SER A 212 5.77 13.52 11.16
N ALA A 213 4.87 14.14 11.92
CA ALA A 213 4.17 13.47 13.02
C ALA A 213 3.21 12.37 12.51
N ASP A 214 2.58 12.58 11.35
CA ASP A 214 1.75 11.54 10.73
C ASP A 214 2.59 10.33 10.32
N VAL A 215 3.77 10.57 9.75
CA VAL A 215 4.71 9.50 9.41
C VAL A 215 5.08 8.70 10.67
N ASP A 216 5.36 9.34 11.80
CA ASP A 216 5.62 8.64 13.06
C ASP A 216 4.41 7.81 13.50
N ALA A 217 3.22 8.40 13.43
CA ALA A 217 1.99 7.75 13.85
C ALA A 217 1.70 6.48 13.04
N CYS A 218 1.93 6.51 11.73
CA CYS A 218 1.68 5.40 10.80
C CYS A 218 2.73 4.29 10.89
N LEU A 219 3.97 4.62 11.28
CA LEU A 219 5.06 3.64 11.41
C LEU A 219 5.07 2.94 12.77
N ARG A 220 4.08 3.19 13.64
CA ARG A 220 3.88 2.38 14.85
C ARG A 220 3.26 1.04 14.50
N ARG A 221 3.77 -0.02 15.10
CA ARG A 221 3.30 -1.39 14.89
C ARG A 221 2.36 -1.83 16.01
N ASP A 222 1.26 -2.48 15.64
CA ASP A 222 0.35 -3.22 16.55
C ASP A 222 -0.04 -2.42 17.81
N VAL A 223 -0.48 -1.18 17.61
CA VAL A 223 -0.96 -0.30 18.68
C VAL A 223 -2.47 -0.43 18.94
N THR A 224 -3.18 -1.23 18.13
CA THR A 224 -4.61 -1.50 18.30
C THR A 224 -5.00 -2.83 17.68
N ASP A 225 -6.00 -3.51 18.28
CA ASP A 225 -6.61 -4.73 17.77
C ASP A 225 -7.86 -4.47 16.90
N MET A 226 -8.13 -3.20 16.57
CA MET A 226 -9.22 -2.78 15.69
C MET A 226 -9.00 -3.32 14.27
N VAL A 227 -10.01 -4.02 13.73
CA VAL A 227 -10.01 -4.53 12.36
C VAL A 227 -11.17 -3.89 11.60
N PRO A 228 -10.94 -2.81 10.83
CA PRO A 228 -11.97 -2.25 9.98
C PRO A 228 -12.33 -3.25 8.87
N VAL A 229 -13.61 -3.65 8.80
CA VAL A 229 -14.13 -4.61 7.83
C VAL A 229 -14.81 -3.85 6.71
N VAL A 230 -14.54 -4.24 5.47
CA VAL A 230 -15.17 -3.67 4.27
C VAL A 230 -16.44 -4.45 3.97
N GLU A 231 -17.58 -3.78 4.16
CA GLU A 231 -18.90 -4.19 3.72
C GLU A 231 -19.25 -3.50 2.39
N ALA A 232 -20.37 -3.89 1.76
CA ALA A 232 -20.72 -3.53 0.38
C ALA A 232 -20.50 -2.03 0.02
N ASP A 233 -20.88 -1.10 0.91
CA ASP A 233 -20.78 0.35 0.67
C ASP A 233 -20.05 1.11 1.79
N ALA A 234 -19.47 0.40 2.75
CA ALA A 234 -18.90 1.03 3.94
C ALA A 234 -17.84 0.17 4.60
N ILE A 235 -16.96 0.83 5.35
CA ILE A 235 -16.00 0.22 6.25
C ILE A 235 -16.53 0.42 7.66
N VAL A 236 -16.71 -0.67 8.39
CA VAL A 236 -17.26 -0.67 9.75
C VAL A 236 -16.20 -1.12 10.76
N PRO A 237 -16.21 -0.60 12.00
CA PRO A 237 -15.35 -1.12 13.05
C PRO A 237 -15.65 -2.61 13.33
N GLY A 238 -14.63 -3.45 13.24
CA GLY A 238 -14.66 -4.85 13.68
C GLY A 238 -13.60 -5.10 14.75
N LEU A 239 -13.77 -6.16 15.53
CA LEU A 239 -12.74 -6.64 16.46
C LEU A 239 -12.04 -7.86 15.86
N ALA A 240 -10.77 -8.03 16.20
CA ALA A 240 -10.07 -9.28 15.93
C ALA A 240 -10.90 -10.47 16.45
N ALA A 241 -10.94 -11.55 15.68
CA ALA A 241 -11.48 -12.81 16.19
C ALA A 241 -10.69 -13.17 17.46
N SER A 242 -11.38 -13.53 18.53
CA SER A 242 -10.70 -14.07 19.71
C SER A 242 -9.90 -15.29 19.26
N ALA A 243 -8.61 -15.32 19.61
CA ALA A 243 -7.76 -16.47 19.33
C ALA A 243 -8.44 -17.74 19.86
N PRO A 244 -8.33 -18.89 19.19
CA PRO A 244 -8.73 -20.15 19.79
C PRO A 244 -8.00 -20.29 21.15
N PRO A 245 -8.68 -20.78 22.21
CA PRO A 245 -8.06 -20.91 23.52
C PRO A 245 -6.86 -21.86 23.41
N GLY A 246 -5.63 -21.34 23.49
CA GLY A 246 -4.43 -22.15 23.40
C GLY A 246 -3.10 -21.47 23.07
N THR A 247 -3.06 -20.18 22.70
CA THR A 247 -1.79 -19.50 22.38
C THR A 247 -1.42 -18.46 23.44
N GLU A 248 -0.99 -18.92 24.61
CA GLU A 248 -0.01 -18.17 25.40
C GLU A 248 1.34 -18.30 24.68
N GLY A 249 1.71 -17.28 23.90
CA GLY A 249 3.03 -17.22 23.28
C GLY A 249 4.11 -16.96 24.35
N PRO A 250 5.26 -17.67 24.31
CA PRO A 250 6.34 -17.42 25.25
C PRO A 250 6.96 -16.04 25.02
N ARG A 251 7.30 -15.38 26.13
CA ARG A 251 8.11 -14.15 26.17
C ARG A 251 9.40 -14.34 25.37
N GLN A 252 9.82 -13.26 24.71
CA GLN A 252 11.08 -13.14 23.97
C GLN A 252 12.25 -13.92 24.60
N THR A 253 12.74 -14.91 23.88
CA THR A 253 14.15 -15.26 23.85
C THR A 253 14.55 -15.47 22.40
N ALA A 254 15.49 -14.66 21.93
CA ALA A 254 16.08 -14.77 20.62
C ALA A 254 16.75 -16.15 20.46
N SER A 255 16.29 -16.93 19.48
CA SER A 255 17.08 -17.91 18.74
C SER A 255 16.20 -18.47 17.64
N CYS A 256 16.56 -18.21 16.39
CA CYS A 256 15.97 -18.90 15.25
C CYS A 256 17.08 -19.23 14.25
N ASP A 257 17.92 -20.19 14.65
CA ASP A 257 18.61 -21.07 13.72
C ASP A 257 17.63 -22.18 13.31
N VAL A 258 16.71 -21.92 12.37
CA VAL A 258 16.14 -22.99 11.54
C VAL A 258 15.68 -22.44 10.17
N ILE A 259 16.64 -22.17 9.29
CA ILE A 259 16.54 -22.57 7.88
C ILE A 259 17.91 -23.13 7.51
N GLY A 260 17.98 -24.44 7.28
CA GLY A 260 19.16 -25.10 6.74
C GLY A 260 19.62 -24.39 5.48
N ALA A 261 20.91 -24.07 5.42
CA ALA A 261 21.55 -23.39 4.30
C ALA A 261 21.07 -23.97 2.96
N VAL A 262 20.34 -23.16 2.20
CA VAL A 262 20.14 -23.39 0.77
C VAL A 262 21.53 -23.23 0.14
N ARG A 263 22.23 -24.35 -0.07
CA ARG A 263 23.43 -24.38 -0.91
C ARG A 263 23.00 -24.00 -2.32
N ALA A 264 23.57 -22.92 -2.84
CA ALA A 264 23.54 -22.66 -4.27
C ALA A 264 24.09 -23.88 -5.02
N PRO A 265 23.49 -24.31 -6.14
CA PRO A 265 24.07 -25.35 -6.96
C PRO A 265 25.46 -24.92 -7.44
N THR A 266 26.39 -25.86 -7.42
CA THR A 266 27.78 -25.69 -7.89
C THR A 266 27.77 -25.14 -9.32
N PRO A 267 28.53 -24.08 -9.64
CA PRO A 267 28.67 -23.65 -11.03
C PRO A 267 29.28 -24.78 -11.85
N PRO A 268 28.88 -24.96 -13.12
CA PRO A 268 29.49 -25.97 -13.98
C PRO A 268 30.99 -25.71 -14.13
N ALA A 269 31.73 -26.80 -14.33
CA ALA A 269 33.17 -26.81 -14.49
C ALA A 269 33.66 -25.79 -15.52
N GLN A 270 34.81 -25.20 -15.21
CA GLN A 270 35.55 -24.22 -16.00
C GLN A 270 35.59 -24.60 -17.48
N PHE A 271 35.14 -23.68 -18.34
CA PHE A 271 35.44 -23.73 -19.77
C PHE A 271 36.95 -23.48 -19.98
N PRO A 272 37.61 -24.19 -20.91
CA PRO A 272 39.02 -23.99 -21.18
C PRO A 272 39.28 -22.57 -21.71
N GLU A 273 40.37 -21.97 -21.23
CA GLU A 273 40.88 -20.67 -21.65
C GLU A 273 41.00 -20.56 -23.18
N GLY A 274 40.48 -19.47 -23.75
CA GLY A 274 40.74 -19.12 -25.15
C GLY A 274 39.68 -18.22 -25.79
N SER A 275 39.60 -16.95 -25.37
CA SER A 275 39.00 -15.91 -26.22
C SER A 275 40.10 -15.18 -26.99
N PRO A 276 40.02 -15.04 -28.32
CA PRO A 276 41.01 -14.29 -29.08
C PRO A 276 40.94 -12.80 -28.73
N PRO A 277 42.06 -12.04 -28.82
CA PRO A 277 42.06 -10.63 -28.50
C PRO A 277 41.26 -9.85 -29.56
N THR A 278 40.10 -9.32 -29.18
CA THR A 278 39.44 -8.28 -29.98
C THR A 278 40.20 -6.98 -29.80
N ALA A 279 40.97 -6.60 -30.81
CA ALA A 279 41.55 -5.27 -30.92
C ALA A 279 40.41 -4.25 -31.03
N GLY A 280 40.17 -3.45 -29.97
CA GLY A 280 39.33 -2.27 -30.05
C GLY A 280 39.96 -1.22 -30.97
N PRO A 281 39.15 -0.37 -31.64
CA PRO A 281 39.68 0.67 -32.53
C PRO A 281 40.54 1.66 -31.74
N GLN A 282 41.67 2.05 -32.33
CA GLN A 282 42.63 2.96 -31.71
C GLN A 282 42.12 4.42 -31.80
N PRO A 283 42.57 5.34 -30.93
CA PRO A 283 42.03 6.71 -30.78
C PRO A 283 42.10 7.62 -32.03
N ARG A 284 42.68 7.15 -33.14
CA ARG A 284 42.76 7.86 -34.42
C ARG A 284 41.54 7.65 -35.33
N ASP A 285 40.65 6.71 -34.98
CA ASP A 285 39.48 6.37 -35.81
C ASP A 285 38.21 7.17 -35.45
N VAL A 286 38.27 8.06 -34.45
CA VAL A 286 37.13 8.89 -34.00
C VAL A 286 37.02 10.24 -34.75
N LEU A 287 37.94 10.52 -35.68
CA LEU A 287 38.01 11.81 -36.39
C LEU A 287 37.71 11.69 -37.90
N ARG A 288 36.63 11.00 -38.28
CA ARG A 288 36.00 11.12 -39.60
C ARG A 288 34.49 10.83 -39.56
N LEU A 289 33.74 11.68 -38.86
CA LEU A 289 32.29 11.82 -39.08
C LEU A 289 31.86 13.25 -38.73
N ALA A 290 32.62 14.22 -39.22
CA ALA A 290 32.16 15.59 -39.33
C ALA A 290 32.50 16.07 -40.74
N VAL A 291 31.50 16.70 -41.37
CA VAL A 291 31.54 17.37 -42.68
C VAL A 291 31.32 16.45 -43.89
N ARG A 292 30.08 16.46 -44.43
CA ARG A 292 29.76 17.06 -45.74
C ARG A 292 28.24 17.16 -46.01
N PRO A 293 27.81 17.99 -46.98
CA PRO A 293 26.63 18.86 -46.88
C PRO A 293 25.40 18.37 -47.66
N GLY A 294 24.22 18.85 -47.23
CA GLY A 294 23.05 18.99 -48.08
C GLY A 294 21.92 17.99 -47.85
N ALA A 295 20.83 18.44 -47.21
CA ALA A 295 19.46 18.33 -47.74
C ALA A 295 18.40 18.79 -46.71
N ARG A 296 17.89 20.01 -46.93
CA ARG A 296 16.51 20.49 -46.78
C ARG A 296 15.74 20.23 -45.47
N PHE A 297 15.66 21.28 -44.66
CA PHE A 297 14.58 21.52 -43.69
C PHE A 297 13.23 21.70 -44.41
N GLY A 298 12.23 20.90 -44.02
CA GLY A 298 10.83 21.09 -44.38
C GLY A 298 10.25 22.33 -43.69
N ARG A 299 9.51 23.14 -44.47
CA ARG A 299 8.85 24.37 -43.99
C ARG A 299 7.72 24.03 -43.03
N GLY A 300 7.67 24.78 -41.93
CA GLY A 300 6.61 24.72 -40.93
C GLY A 300 5.24 25.11 -41.51
N ALA A 301 4.22 24.43 -41.03
CA ALA A 301 2.82 24.77 -41.24
C ALA A 301 2.48 26.09 -40.53
N LYS A 302 1.77 26.97 -41.23
CA LYS A 302 1.21 28.23 -40.71
C LYS A 302 -0.01 27.95 -39.80
N PRO A 303 -0.26 28.77 -38.78
CA PRO A 303 -1.48 28.69 -37.97
C PRO A 303 -2.67 29.36 -38.69
N PRO A 304 -3.92 28.98 -38.40
CA PRO A 304 -5.09 29.69 -38.90
C PRO A 304 -5.36 30.94 -38.04
N GLY A 305 -5.55 32.07 -38.72
CA GLY A 305 -6.02 33.33 -38.14
C GLY A 305 -7.36 33.74 -38.73
N ASP A 306 -8.33 33.91 -37.83
CA ASP A 306 -9.52 34.78 -37.76
C ASP A 306 -10.31 35.18 -39.04
N PRO A 307 -11.64 35.00 -39.06
CA PRO A 307 -12.50 35.59 -40.08
C PRO A 307 -12.89 37.03 -39.69
N SER A 308 -12.72 37.97 -40.62
CA SER A 308 -13.27 39.32 -40.48
C SER A 308 -14.49 39.49 -41.39
N ARG A 309 -15.66 39.73 -40.78
CA ARG A 309 -16.71 40.70 -41.19
C ARG A 309 -17.96 40.54 -40.34
#